data_AF-A0A6S6I6G9-F1
#
_entry.id   AF-A0A6S6I6G9-F1
#
_cell.length_a   1.000
_cell.length_b   1.000
_cell.length_c   1.000
_cell.angle_alpha   90.00
_cell.angle_beta   90.00
_cell.angle_gamma   90.00
#
_symmetry.space_group_name_H-M   'P 1'
#
loop_
_entity.id
_entity.type
_entity.pdbx_description
1 polymer ?
#
loop_
_entity_poly.entity_id
_entity_poly.type
_entity_poly.pdbx_seq_one_letter_code
_entity_poly.pdbx_strand_id
1 'polypeptide(L)'
;MYYLSFIYLCAFLYFGKKLNPKQKFIFATLPFIFIIFLRFGVGADYFSYQTIYESIDPLRINESFGNLPKIETLFKVLMLTGRALGMSYHIFAAVLCTIILMFALLWFNDSAEDFEMTTLLYFSMFFLYWNLGALRQVIVIVISMYVYFNRTHDFDWKIKGLVSFFLFFIHGSALIVPIMYLMTKIKWSFKWFAIIFVLFPLTRLIFTPSLFTVFENIPVLSKLLLYSDADHIKILSVPFLLRFAIFAVIMFHYSKLSEKFEKQKSLIDFVLLNMLLYFYLPFSKVLGTRVTVFGYYGAVVVLPMILSLYEDKKIYNFGLVVLLAFNGTQFYNELSKQVKRTGYEHSVHQLNLETIFQKNYSSFNNMYAFELKNDDVVKRKIEDFKKNHVRTVYVKEADYNPELSHISVKFPKSEMIKRGEDELIFGIVNQNGEIVELPTAKSRFRIFDQFVEETIGERSYTSKLYREIGNPLVVDFETVKSTIETHSFANIERDSKPFPMTIIPKHKVVEYSELDEYNKNTIWRGSVYKDLTHTDRSYFMVQTEMSNYFSIINEEGKILTDKFYSTISPFDENGIAVGTTKYTREFLDYNGRVVWMEFNE
;
A
#
# COMPACT_ATOMS: atom_id res chain seq x y z
N MET A 1 23.89 3.67 -4.42
CA MET A 1 23.82 2.64 -3.35
C MET A 1 23.74 1.23 -3.92
N TYR A 2 22.68 0.85 -4.64
CA TYR A 2 22.49 -0.52 -5.14
C TYR A 2 23.64 -1.04 -6.01
N TYR A 3 24.11 -0.24 -6.98
CA TYR A 3 25.26 -0.59 -7.81
C TYR A 3 26.55 -0.76 -7.00
N LEU A 4 26.78 0.10 -6.00
CA LEU A 4 27.94 -0.01 -5.11
C LEU A 4 27.87 -1.27 -4.27
N SER A 5 26.69 -1.61 -3.73
CA SER A 5 26.46 -2.85 -3.00
C SER A 5 26.67 -4.08 -3.89
N PHE A 6 26.25 -4.04 -5.16
CA PHE A 6 26.52 -5.10 -6.13
C PHE A 6 28.02 -5.29 -6.37
N ILE A 7 28.74 -4.19 -6.69
CA ILE A 7 30.19 -4.20 -6.92
C ILE A 7 30.94 -4.70 -5.67
N TYR A 8 30.51 -4.26 -4.49
CA TYR A 8 31.03 -4.72 -3.21
C TYR A 8 30.87 -6.23 -3.05
N LEU A 9 29.69 -6.78 -3.34
CA LEU A 9 29.43 -8.22 -3.24
C LEU A 9 30.18 -9.01 -4.32
N CYS A 10 30.40 -8.46 -5.51
CA CYS A 10 31.30 -9.05 -6.51
C CYS A 10 32.75 -9.12 -5.99
N ALA A 11 33.24 -8.05 -5.36
CA ALA A 11 34.56 -8.06 -4.74
C ALA A 11 34.62 -9.05 -3.56
N PHE A 12 33.54 -9.19 -2.80
CA PHE A 12 33.40 -10.12 -1.68
C PHE A 12 33.60 -11.58 -2.10
N LEU A 13 33.26 -11.96 -3.34
CA LEU A 13 33.59 -13.29 -3.87
C LEU A 13 35.09 -13.63 -3.79
N TYR A 14 35.94 -12.63 -3.92
CA TYR A 14 37.39 -12.80 -3.89
C TYR A 14 37.96 -12.64 -2.48
N PHE A 15 37.69 -11.52 -1.81
CA PHE A 15 38.30 -11.25 -0.51
C PHE A 15 37.61 -11.99 0.64
N GLY A 16 36.32 -12.34 0.50
CA GLY A 16 35.54 -13.07 1.51
C GLY A 16 36.12 -14.45 1.84
N LYS A 17 36.81 -15.07 0.88
CA LYS A 17 37.51 -16.36 1.05
C LYS A 17 38.68 -16.29 2.04
N LYS A 18 39.23 -15.09 2.29
CA LYS A 18 40.35 -14.87 3.22
C LYS A 18 39.90 -14.53 4.64
N LEU A 19 38.60 -14.33 4.85
CA LEU A 19 38.03 -13.95 6.13
C LEU A 19 37.68 -15.18 6.95
N ASN A 20 37.75 -15.06 8.28
CA ASN A 20 37.19 -16.09 9.16
C ASN A 20 35.65 -16.11 9.07
N PRO A 21 34.96 -17.19 9.50
CA PRO A 21 33.50 -17.31 9.34
C PRO A 21 32.69 -16.15 9.92
N LYS A 22 33.07 -15.66 11.11
CA LYS A 22 32.40 -14.52 11.77
C LYS A 22 32.56 -13.23 10.97
N GLN A 23 33.78 -12.92 10.52
CA GLN A 23 34.05 -11.77 9.67
C GLN A 23 33.30 -11.90 8.35
N LYS A 24 33.37 -13.05 7.69
CA LYS A 24 32.66 -13.32 6.43
C LYS A 24 31.17 -12.99 6.55
N PHE A 25 30.52 -13.45 7.61
CA PHE A 25 29.11 -13.15 7.87
C PHE A 25 28.86 -11.64 8.04
N ILE A 26 29.70 -10.95 8.83
CA ILE A 26 29.56 -9.50 9.07
C ILE A 26 29.73 -8.71 7.76
N PHE A 27 30.81 -8.96 7.02
CA PHE A 27 31.10 -8.27 5.76
C PHE A 27 30.01 -8.54 4.69
N ALA A 28 29.50 -9.76 4.61
CA ALA A 28 28.35 -10.06 3.76
C ALA A 28 27.11 -9.23 4.11
N THR A 29 26.87 -8.97 5.40
CA THR A 29 25.65 -8.31 5.90
C THR A 29 25.63 -6.80 5.67
N LEU A 30 26.80 -6.13 5.75
CA LEU A 30 26.94 -4.67 5.65
C LEU A 30 26.19 -4.00 4.48
N PRO A 31 26.37 -4.40 3.21
CA PRO A 31 25.71 -3.74 2.08
C PRO A 31 24.19 -3.82 2.15
N PHE A 32 23.64 -4.90 2.72
CA PHE A 32 22.20 -5.07 2.89
C PHE A 32 21.65 -4.17 3.99
N ILE A 33 22.32 -4.11 5.15
CA ILE A 33 21.90 -3.25 6.28
C ILE A 33 21.89 -1.78 5.87
N PHE A 34 22.93 -1.34 5.15
CA PHE A 34 23.00 0.04 4.66
C PHE A 34 21.79 0.38 3.78
N ILE A 35 21.41 -0.52 2.86
CA ILE A 35 20.20 -0.35 2.04
C ILE A 35 18.93 -0.39 2.90
N ILE A 36 18.83 -1.35 3.82
CA ILE A 36 17.63 -1.56 4.63
C ILE A 36 17.25 -0.29 5.41
N PHE A 37 18.23 0.36 6.04
CA PHE A 37 18.01 1.51 6.93
C PHE A 37 17.91 2.85 6.19
N LEU A 38 18.60 3.02 5.05
CA LEU A 38 18.60 4.30 4.36
C LEU A 38 17.49 4.44 3.33
N ARG A 39 16.91 3.33 2.85
CA ARG A 39 15.94 3.37 1.75
C ARG A 39 14.64 4.10 2.08
N PHE A 40 14.16 4.89 1.14
CA PHE A 40 12.80 5.41 1.11
C PHE A 40 12.10 4.97 -0.18
N GLY A 41 10.86 4.48 -0.08
CA GLY A 41 10.07 4.06 -1.25
C GLY A 41 10.59 2.84 -2.00
N VAL A 42 11.40 1.98 -1.37
CA VAL A 42 12.02 0.81 -2.01
C VAL A 42 11.43 -0.50 -1.47
N GLY A 43 11.03 -1.37 -2.40
CA GLY A 43 10.11 -2.48 -2.22
C GLY A 43 8.76 -2.19 -2.89
N ALA A 44 8.22 -3.15 -3.64
CA ALA A 44 6.96 -2.96 -4.39
C ALA A 44 5.75 -2.60 -3.50
N ASP A 45 5.74 -3.10 -2.26
CA ASP A 45 4.67 -2.90 -1.28
C ASP A 45 5.06 -1.91 -0.16
N TYR A 46 6.13 -1.10 -0.36
CA TYR A 46 6.64 -0.21 0.69
C TYR A 46 5.58 0.78 1.20
N PHE A 47 5.00 1.59 0.31
CA PHE A 47 4.03 2.60 0.69
C PHE A 47 2.69 2.01 1.14
N SER A 48 2.28 0.87 0.57
CA SER A 48 1.07 0.20 1.02
C SER A 48 1.24 -0.32 2.46
N TYR A 49 2.38 -0.91 2.79
CA TYR A 49 2.68 -1.32 4.16
C TYR A 49 2.82 -0.14 5.12
N GLN A 50 3.39 0.99 4.67
CA GLN A 50 3.43 2.21 5.47
C GLN A 50 2.02 2.71 5.80
N THR A 51 1.14 2.77 4.79
CA THR A 51 -0.25 3.20 4.94
C THR A 51 -1.01 2.30 5.93
N ILE A 52 -0.88 0.98 5.77
CA ILE A 52 -1.47 0.00 6.69
C ILE A 52 -0.94 0.20 8.11
N TYR A 53 0.38 0.33 8.26
CA TYR A 53 1.03 0.49 9.55
C TYR A 53 0.54 1.75 10.27
N GLU A 54 0.45 2.88 9.56
CA GLU A 54 -0.01 4.15 10.10
C GLU A 54 -1.53 4.19 10.37
N SER A 55 -2.31 3.33 9.71
CA SER A 55 -3.74 3.17 10.00
C SER A 55 -4.04 2.39 11.29
N ILE A 56 -3.05 1.68 11.86
CA ILE A 56 -3.24 0.90 13.09
C ILE A 56 -3.09 1.84 14.29
N ASP A 57 -4.17 1.93 15.07
CA ASP A 57 -4.22 2.60 16.36
C ASP A 57 -4.09 1.57 17.50
N PRO A 58 -2.99 1.62 18.29
CA PRO A 58 -2.80 0.75 19.45
C PRO A 58 -3.91 0.84 20.51
N LEU A 59 -4.64 1.95 20.59
CA LEU A 59 -5.71 2.16 21.57
C LEU A 59 -7.05 1.58 21.09
N ARG A 60 -7.23 1.41 19.77
CA ARG A 60 -8.46 0.93 19.13
C ARG A 60 -8.18 -0.33 18.28
N ILE A 61 -7.70 -1.39 18.93
CA ILE A 61 -7.25 -2.63 18.27
C ILE A 61 -8.36 -3.28 17.43
N ASN A 62 -9.57 -3.42 18.00
CA ASN A 62 -10.69 -4.10 17.32
C ASN A 62 -11.11 -3.36 16.05
N GLU A 63 -11.25 -2.03 16.11
CA GLU A 63 -11.56 -1.18 14.96
C GLU A 63 -10.44 -1.25 13.91
N SER A 64 -9.18 -1.12 14.34
CA SER A 64 -8.02 -1.21 13.47
C SER A 64 -7.94 -2.54 12.72
N PHE A 65 -8.24 -3.65 13.40
CA PHE A 65 -8.15 -4.99 12.80
C PHE A 65 -9.34 -5.31 11.90
N GLY A 66 -10.53 -4.80 12.24
CA GLY A 66 -11.74 -4.91 11.44
C GLY A 66 -11.63 -4.21 10.09
N ASN A 67 -10.93 -3.06 10.05
CA ASN A 67 -10.71 -2.28 8.82
C ASN A 67 -9.64 -2.89 7.86
N LEU A 68 -8.93 -3.94 8.29
CA LEU A 68 -7.84 -4.56 7.53
C LEU A 68 -8.10 -6.05 7.19
N PRO A 69 -9.27 -6.47 6.66
CA PRO A 69 -9.65 -7.89 6.59
C PRO A 69 -8.75 -8.74 5.66
N LYS A 70 -7.99 -8.13 4.74
CA LYS A 70 -7.15 -8.81 3.74
C LYS A 70 -5.73 -9.16 4.22
N ILE A 71 -5.40 -8.86 5.47
CA ILE A 71 -4.07 -9.12 6.05
C ILE A 71 -4.17 -10.21 7.10
N GLU A 72 -3.22 -11.13 7.11
CA GLU A 72 -3.18 -12.24 8.05
C GLU A 72 -2.88 -11.77 9.48
N THR A 73 -3.51 -12.45 10.44
CA THR A 73 -3.61 -11.99 11.83
C THR A 73 -2.26 -11.77 12.51
N LEU A 74 -1.30 -12.69 12.37
CA LEU A 74 -0.01 -12.58 13.06
C LEU A 74 0.82 -11.42 12.48
N PHE A 75 0.70 -11.14 11.19
CA PHE A 75 1.36 -9.98 10.60
C PHE A 75 0.76 -8.65 11.10
N LYS A 76 -0.56 -8.58 11.31
CA LYS A 76 -1.19 -7.42 11.97
C LYS A 76 -0.68 -7.23 13.39
N VAL A 77 -0.53 -8.32 14.15
CA VAL A 77 0.01 -8.29 15.52
C VAL A 77 1.45 -7.77 15.51
N LEU A 78 2.29 -8.19 14.57
CA LEU A 78 3.65 -7.65 14.43
C LEU A 78 3.66 -6.13 14.21
N MET A 79 2.81 -5.63 13.30
CA MET A 79 2.67 -4.19 13.04
C MET A 79 2.15 -3.44 14.28
N LEU A 80 1.13 -3.98 14.95
CA LEU A 80 0.57 -3.44 16.18
C LEU A 80 1.63 -3.34 17.27
N THR A 81 2.45 -4.37 17.48
CA THR A 81 3.56 -4.34 18.44
C THR A 81 4.53 -3.21 18.12
N GLY A 82 4.92 -3.05 16.84
CA GLY A 82 5.76 -1.91 16.44
C GLY A 82 5.12 -0.57 16.77
N ARG A 83 3.82 -0.40 16.48
CA ARG A 83 3.06 0.83 16.79
C ARG A 83 2.96 1.09 18.28
N ALA A 84 2.69 0.05 19.07
CA ALA A 84 2.57 0.13 20.53
C ALA A 84 3.90 0.51 21.20
N LEU A 85 5.04 0.10 20.61
CA LEU A 85 6.37 0.51 21.04
C LEU A 85 6.76 1.93 20.58
N GLY A 86 5.87 2.66 19.89
CA GLY A 86 6.13 3.99 19.38
C GLY A 86 7.12 4.04 18.20
N MET A 87 7.35 2.92 17.52
CA MET A 87 8.26 2.89 16.37
C MET A 87 7.64 3.61 15.17
N SER A 88 8.48 4.33 14.41
CA SER A 88 8.10 4.78 13.07
C SER A 88 8.06 3.59 12.12
N TYR A 89 7.29 3.70 11.03
CA TYR A 89 7.23 2.65 10.00
C TYR A 89 8.63 2.28 9.48
N HIS A 90 9.49 3.26 9.24
CA HIS A 90 10.84 3.04 8.70
C HIS A 90 11.70 2.19 9.64
N ILE A 91 11.64 2.46 10.96
CA ILE A 91 12.38 1.67 11.96
C ILE A 91 11.79 0.26 12.03
N PHE A 92 10.46 0.13 12.11
CA PHE A 92 9.78 -1.16 12.13
C PHE A 92 10.15 -2.02 10.91
N ALA A 93 10.04 -1.45 9.71
CA ALA A 93 10.39 -2.12 8.46
C ALA A 93 11.88 -2.48 8.40
N ALA A 94 12.77 -1.60 8.87
CA ALA A 94 14.21 -1.86 8.90
C ALA A 94 14.56 -3.03 9.83
N VAL A 95 14.00 -3.06 11.04
CA VAL A 95 14.17 -4.16 11.99
C VAL A 95 13.66 -5.47 11.40
N LEU A 96 12.45 -5.47 10.85
CA LEU A 96 11.86 -6.68 10.26
C LEU A 96 12.67 -7.20 9.08
N CYS A 97 13.08 -6.33 8.15
CA CYS A 97 13.93 -6.70 7.01
C CYS A 97 15.30 -7.23 7.46
N THR A 98 15.84 -6.69 8.55
CA THR A 98 17.10 -7.15 9.14
C THR A 98 16.94 -8.55 9.71
N ILE A 99 15.86 -8.82 10.46
CA ILE A 99 15.57 -10.17 10.97
C ILE A 99 15.46 -11.16 9.81
N ILE A 100 14.70 -10.83 8.77
CA ILE A 100 14.54 -11.70 7.59
C ILE A 100 15.90 -11.95 6.91
N LEU A 101 16.70 -10.90 6.70
CA LEU A 101 18.05 -11.01 6.14
C LEU A 101 18.92 -11.95 6.99
N MET A 102 18.88 -11.80 8.31
CA MET A 102 19.70 -12.61 9.23
C MET A 102 19.33 -14.09 9.11
N PHE A 103 18.04 -14.44 9.07
CA PHE A 103 17.63 -15.83 8.83
C PHE A 103 18.08 -16.35 7.45
N ALA A 104 18.05 -15.50 6.40
CA ALA A 104 18.51 -15.88 5.08
C ALA A 104 20.01 -16.18 5.07
N LEU A 105 20.81 -15.29 5.63
CA LEU A 105 22.27 -15.45 5.71
C LEU A 105 22.66 -16.62 6.63
N LEU A 106 21.94 -16.86 7.73
CA LEU A 106 22.15 -18.03 8.58
C LEU A 106 21.89 -19.32 7.80
N TRP A 107 20.79 -19.39 7.05
CA TRP A 107 20.51 -20.54 6.19
C TRP A 107 21.60 -20.77 5.15
N PHE A 108 22.08 -19.71 4.50
CA PHE A 108 23.18 -19.81 3.54
C PHE A 108 24.48 -20.24 4.19
N ASN A 109 24.82 -19.72 5.36
CA ASN A 109 26.04 -20.12 6.07
C ASN A 109 26.04 -21.61 6.42
N ASP A 110 24.87 -22.15 6.78
CA ASP A 110 24.72 -23.56 7.12
C ASP A 110 24.65 -24.47 5.88
N SER A 111 24.03 -24.00 4.81
CA SER A 111 23.60 -24.85 3.69
C SER A 111 24.33 -24.59 2.37
N ALA A 112 24.98 -23.45 2.18
CA ALA A 112 25.69 -23.17 0.95
C ALA A 112 27.04 -23.89 0.91
N GLU A 113 27.45 -24.29 -0.29
CA GLU A 113 28.82 -24.73 -0.56
C GLU A 113 29.74 -23.51 -0.76
N ASP A 114 29.24 -22.47 -1.43
CA ASP A 114 29.90 -21.18 -1.61
C ASP A 114 28.98 -20.08 -1.07
N PHE A 115 29.26 -19.64 0.16
CA PHE A 115 28.47 -18.64 0.87
C PHE A 115 28.49 -17.28 0.14
N GLU A 116 29.65 -16.88 -0.37
CA GLU A 116 29.83 -15.61 -1.07
C GLU A 116 29.01 -15.56 -2.35
N MET A 117 29.08 -16.60 -3.18
CA MET A 117 28.29 -16.68 -4.42
C MET A 117 26.78 -16.75 -4.13
N THR A 118 26.39 -17.52 -3.11
CA THR A 118 24.99 -17.60 -2.67
C THR A 118 24.46 -16.23 -2.23
N THR A 119 25.26 -15.48 -1.46
CA THR A 119 24.92 -14.13 -1.01
C THR A 119 24.74 -13.16 -2.18
N LEU A 120 25.63 -13.21 -3.17
CA LEU A 120 25.53 -12.39 -4.38
C LEU A 120 24.29 -12.78 -5.21
N LEU A 121 23.96 -14.07 -5.35
CA LEU A 121 22.73 -14.54 -6.02
C LEU A 121 21.48 -14.05 -5.29
N TYR A 122 21.46 -14.15 -3.96
CA TYR A 122 20.36 -13.63 -3.16
C TYR A 122 20.17 -12.12 -3.33
N PHE A 123 21.25 -11.34 -3.32
CA PHE A 123 21.19 -9.90 -3.56
C PHE A 123 20.51 -9.56 -4.89
N SER A 124 20.93 -10.23 -5.96
CA SER A 124 20.50 -9.92 -7.32
C SER A 124 19.13 -10.50 -7.70
N MET A 125 18.71 -11.59 -7.06
CA MET A 125 17.46 -12.28 -7.40
C MET A 125 16.33 -12.03 -6.41
N PHE A 126 16.64 -11.76 -5.13
CA PHE A 126 15.62 -11.77 -4.08
C PHE A 126 15.62 -10.57 -3.16
N PHE A 127 16.78 -10.00 -2.84
CA PHE A 127 16.86 -8.98 -1.81
C PHE A 127 15.98 -7.75 -2.12
N LEU A 128 16.13 -7.13 -3.30
CA LEU A 128 15.43 -5.88 -3.61
C LEU A 128 13.90 -6.02 -3.59
N TYR A 129 13.35 -7.01 -4.28
CA TYR A 129 11.90 -7.16 -4.37
C TYR A 129 11.31 -7.89 -3.17
N TRP A 130 11.87 -9.04 -2.79
CA TRP A 130 11.27 -9.89 -1.78
C TRP A 130 11.60 -9.42 -0.37
N ASN A 131 12.89 -9.17 -0.08
CA ASN A 131 13.30 -8.78 1.27
C ASN A 131 12.87 -7.36 1.64
N LEU A 132 12.84 -6.42 0.68
CA LEU A 132 12.47 -5.03 0.94
C LEU A 132 10.99 -4.72 0.67
N GLY A 133 10.32 -5.51 -0.16
CA GLY A 133 8.93 -5.29 -0.61
C GLY A 133 7.95 -6.31 -0.06
N ALA A 134 8.05 -7.57 -0.47
CA ALA A 134 7.05 -8.60 -0.18
C ALA A 134 7.20 -9.25 1.22
N LEU A 135 7.22 -8.42 2.27
CA LEU A 135 7.59 -8.78 3.66
C LEU A 135 6.88 -10.03 4.19
N ARG A 136 5.55 -10.12 4.04
CA ARG A 136 4.78 -11.28 4.49
C ARG A 136 5.27 -12.59 3.88
N GLN A 137 5.46 -12.59 2.56
CA GLN A 137 5.80 -13.80 1.83
C GLN A 137 7.27 -14.19 2.03
N VAL A 138 8.19 -13.24 2.10
CA VAL A 138 9.62 -13.53 2.31
C VAL A 138 9.91 -14.08 3.71
N ILE A 139 9.18 -13.64 4.75
CA ILE A 139 9.27 -14.23 6.10
C ILE A 139 9.01 -15.73 6.00
N VAL A 140 7.92 -16.11 5.32
CA VAL A 140 7.57 -17.52 5.12
C VAL A 140 8.65 -18.23 4.32
N ILE A 141 9.11 -17.67 3.20
CA ILE A 141 10.15 -18.31 2.37
C ILE A 141 11.41 -18.60 3.20
N VAL A 142 11.96 -17.59 3.85
CA VAL A 142 13.27 -17.69 4.51
C VAL A 142 13.21 -18.62 5.72
N ILE A 143 12.19 -18.47 6.58
CA ILE A 143 12.04 -19.32 7.76
C ILE A 143 11.73 -20.77 7.34
N SER A 144 10.87 -20.97 6.34
CA SER A 144 10.59 -22.32 5.84
C SER A 144 11.82 -22.98 5.21
N MET A 145 12.64 -22.25 4.45
CA MET A 145 13.90 -22.79 3.91
C MET A 145 14.86 -23.19 5.04
N TYR A 146 15.01 -22.34 6.05
CA TYR A 146 15.85 -22.62 7.21
C TYR A 146 15.37 -23.84 8.02
N VAL A 147 14.06 -24.01 8.20
CA VAL A 147 13.51 -25.10 9.04
C VAL A 147 13.40 -26.44 8.29
N TYR A 148 13.13 -26.41 6.98
CA TYR A 148 12.91 -27.64 6.20
C TYR A 148 14.14 -28.12 5.42
N PHE A 149 15.07 -27.23 5.07
CA PHE A 149 16.14 -27.50 4.11
C PHE A 149 17.51 -27.01 4.60
N ASN A 150 17.75 -27.01 5.90
CA ASN A 150 19.06 -26.70 6.47
C ASN A 150 19.97 -27.96 6.48
N ARG A 151 21.21 -27.83 5.99
CA ARG A 151 22.17 -28.95 5.92
C ARG A 151 22.71 -29.37 7.29
N THR A 152 22.92 -28.42 8.19
CA THR A 152 23.56 -28.66 9.50
C THR A 152 22.54 -29.00 10.58
N HIS A 153 21.33 -28.45 10.48
CA HIS A 153 20.25 -28.63 11.46
C HIS A 153 19.03 -29.31 10.83
N ASP A 154 18.76 -30.57 11.22
CA ASP A 154 17.51 -31.24 10.84
C ASP A 154 16.50 -31.16 12.00
N PHE A 155 15.53 -30.25 11.87
CA PHE A 155 14.49 -30.06 12.88
C PHE A 155 13.47 -31.20 12.85
N ASP A 156 12.96 -31.57 14.03
CA ASP A 156 11.88 -32.55 14.19
C ASP A 156 10.61 -32.09 13.44
N TRP A 157 9.81 -33.06 12.97
CA TRP A 157 8.51 -32.84 12.35
C TRP A 157 7.56 -31.98 13.20
N LYS A 158 7.61 -32.10 14.54
CA LYS A 158 6.83 -31.26 15.46
C LYS A 158 7.18 -29.78 15.31
N ILE A 159 8.48 -29.45 15.22
CA ILE A 159 8.96 -28.08 15.05
C ILE A 159 8.59 -27.57 13.66
N LYS A 160 8.80 -28.39 12.62
CA LYS A 160 8.39 -28.11 11.23
C LYS A 160 6.90 -27.78 11.14
N GLY A 161 6.04 -28.59 11.76
CA GLY A 161 4.60 -28.39 11.82
C GLY A 161 4.19 -27.13 12.59
N LEU A 162 4.77 -26.92 13.78
CA LEU A 162 4.50 -25.73 14.60
C LEU A 162 4.89 -24.43 13.89
N VAL A 163 6.08 -24.39 13.29
CA VAL A 163 6.54 -23.23 12.51
C VAL A 163 5.63 -22.98 11.33
N SER A 164 5.25 -24.01 10.57
CA SER A 164 4.31 -23.86 9.43
C SER A 164 2.95 -23.32 9.88
N PHE A 165 2.45 -23.76 11.03
CA PHE A 165 1.22 -23.24 11.63
C PHE A 165 1.32 -21.74 11.94
N PHE A 166 2.41 -21.28 12.58
CA PHE A 166 2.59 -19.85 12.84
C PHE A 166 2.77 -19.05 11.54
N LEU A 167 3.56 -19.55 10.58
CA LEU A 167 3.79 -18.89 9.30
C LEU A 167 2.50 -18.76 8.47
N PHE A 168 1.54 -19.69 8.61
CA PHE A 168 0.23 -19.58 7.97
C PHE A 168 -0.53 -18.31 8.38
N PHE A 169 -0.40 -17.88 9.64
CA PHE A 169 -0.97 -16.61 10.12
C PHE A 169 -0.16 -15.37 9.72
N ILE A 170 1.01 -15.53 9.09
CA ILE A 170 1.77 -14.43 8.46
C ILE A 170 1.41 -14.34 6.98
N HIS A 171 1.34 -15.48 6.29
CA HIS A 171 0.94 -15.56 4.90
C HIS A 171 0.45 -16.98 4.54
N GLY A 172 -0.69 -17.07 3.87
CA GLY A 172 -1.32 -18.37 3.55
C GLY A 172 -0.48 -19.31 2.68
N SER A 173 0.52 -18.79 1.94
CA SER A 173 1.43 -19.61 1.14
C SER A 173 2.34 -20.53 1.96
N ALA A 174 2.37 -20.41 3.29
CA ALA A 174 3.16 -21.26 4.18
C ALA A 174 2.86 -22.75 4.02
N LEU A 175 1.64 -23.12 3.64
CA LEU A 175 1.25 -24.52 3.45
C LEU A 175 1.91 -25.21 2.26
N ILE A 176 2.46 -24.44 1.31
CA ILE A 176 3.10 -25.00 0.11
C ILE A 176 4.37 -25.77 0.48
N VAL A 177 5.17 -25.24 1.42
CA VAL A 177 6.45 -25.86 1.78
C VAL A 177 6.28 -27.24 2.43
N PRO A 178 5.44 -27.47 3.46
CA PRO A 178 5.27 -28.79 4.04
C PRO A 178 4.73 -29.81 3.02
N ILE A 179 3.77 -29.42 2.15
CA ILE A 179 3.24 -30.31 1.11
C ILE A 179 4.36 -30.72 0.16
N MET A 180 5.11 -29.76 -0.37
CA MET A 180 6.18 -30.03 -1.31
C MET A 180 7.36 -30.78 -0.66
N TYR A 181 7.66 -30.50 0.62
CA TYR A 181 8.68 -31.24 1.38
C TYR A 181 8.29 -32.71 1.58
N LEU A 182 7.02 -33.02 1.83
CA LEU A 182 6.56 -34.42 1.89
C LEU A 182 6.78 -35.12 0.55
N MET A 183 6.54 -34.42 -0.58
CA MET A 183 6.83 -34.97 -1.90
C MET A 183 8.32 -35.28 -2.10
N THR A 184 9.25 -34.54 -1.49
CA THR A 184 10.70 -34.86 -1.61
C THR A 184 11.11 -36.13 -0.88
N LYS A 185 10.23 -36.73 -0.07
CA LYS A 185 10.49 -38.02 0.58
C LYS A 185 10.26 -39.21 -0.37
N ILE A 186 9.69 -38.97 -1.55
CA ILE A 186 9.59 -39.95 -2.62
C ILE A 186 10.98 -40.14 -3.26
N LYS A 187 11.31 -41.37 -3.69
CA LYS A 187 12.58 -41.67 -4.37
C LYS A 187 12.59 -41.11 -5.80
N TRP A 188 12.90 -39.83 -5.92
CA TRP A 188 13.01 -39.15 -7.21
C TRP A 188 14.26 -39.57 -7.98
N SER A 189 14.10 -39.71 -9.30
CA SER A 189 15.18 -39.96 -10.25
C SER A 189 15.08 -38.98 -11.42
N PHE A 190 16.17 -38.81 -12.17
CA PHE A 190 16.17 -38.02 -13.40
C PHE A 190 15.02 -38.40 -14.34
N LYS A 191 14.74 -39.71 -14.47
CA LYS A 191 13.66 -40.24 -15.33
C LYS A 191 12.30 -39.70 -14.91
N TRP A 192 11.99 -39.70 -13.62
CA TRP A 192 10.71 -39.21 -13.11
C TRP A 192 10.50 -37.72 -13.37
N PHE A 193 11.52 -36.90 -13.10
CA PHE A 193 11.44 -35.47 -13.39
C PHE A 193 11.31 -35.19 -14.89
N ALA A 194 12.03 -35.93 -15.74
CA ALA A 194 11.93 -35.81 -17.20
C ALA A 194 10.54 -36.20 -17.71
N ILE A 195 9.95 -37.29 -17.20
CA ILE A 195 8.58 -37.70 -17.55
C ILE A 195 7.58 -36.61 -17.17
N ILE A 196 7.62 -36.12 -15.92
CA ILE A 196 6.71 -35.06 -15.48
C ILE A 196 6.90 -33.80 -16.33
N PHE A 197 8.14 -33.44 -16.65
CA PHE A 197 8.38 -32.31 -17.54
C PHE A 197 7.74 -32.52 -18.92
N VAL A 198 7.97 -33.65 -19.59
CA VAL A 198 7.41 -33.91 -20.93
C VAL A 198 5.87 -33.93 -20.92
N LEU A 199 5.24 -34.25 -19.79
CA LEU A 199 3.78 -34.26 -19.64
C LEU A 199 3.17 -32.87 -19.37
N PHE A 200 3.96 -31.85 -18.98
CA PHE A 200 3.40 -30.53 -18.66
C PHE A 200 2.56 -29.92 -19.81
N PRO A 201 2.92 -30.03 -21.11
CA PRO A 201 2.13 -29.44 -22.19
C PRO A 201 0.70 -29.98 -22.24
N LEU A 202 0.47 -31.23 -21.83
CA LEU A 202 -0.87 -31.82 -21.76
C LEU A 202 -1.79 -31.07 -20.79
N THR A 203 -1.24 -30.50 -19.72
CA THR A 203 -2.05 -29.71 -18.77
C THR A 203 -2.64 -28.47 -19.40
N ARG A 204 -1.97 -27.87 -20.39
CA ARG A 204 -2.52 -26.73 -21.14
C ARG A 204 -3.68 -27.12 -22.06
N LEU A 205 -3.77 -28.39 -22.46
CA LEU A 205 -4.92 -28.92 -23.20
C LEU A 205 -6.11 -29.17 -22.28
N ILE A 206 -5.84 -29.54 -21.02
CA ILE A 206 -6.88 -29.88 -20.02
C ILE A 206 -7.45 -28.62 -19.37
N PHE A 207 -6.62 -27.64 -19.02
CA PHE A 207 -7.04 -26.41 -18.34
C PHE A 207 -7.73 -25.43 -19.31
N THR A 208 -9.02 -25.70 -19.56
CA THR A 208 -9.95 -24.83 -20.30
C THR A 208 -10.76 -23.97 -19.32
N PRO A 209 -11.24 -22.78 -19.72
CA PRO A 209 -12.15 -21.95 -18.90
C PRO A 209 -13.36 -22.72 -18.34
N SER A 210 -13.87 -23.72 -19.08
CA SER A 210 -14.94 -24.62 -18.66
C SER A 210 -14.61 -25.51 -17.46
N LEU A 211 -13.34 -25.77 -17.16
CA LEU A 211 -12.94 -26.57 -16.00
C LEU A 211 -12.96 -25.72 -14.71
N PHE A 212 -12.83 -24.40 -14.85
CA PHE A 212 -12.84 -23.43 -13.75
C PHE A 212 -14.25 -23.12 -13.23
N THR A 213 -15.30 -23.34 -14.02
CA THR A 213 -16.69 -23.15 -13.56
C THR A 213 -17.07 -24.13 -12.45
N VAL A 214 -16.42 -25.30 -12.39
CA VAL A 214 -16.57 -26.25 -11.26
C VAL A 214 -16.08 -25.64 -9.94
N PHE A 215 -15.10 -24.73 -10.00
CA PHE A 215 -14.55 -24.07 -8.81
C PHE A 215 -15.42 -22.90 -8.31
N GLU A 216 -16.34 -22.37 -9.12
CA GLU A 216 -17.28 -21.31 -8.71
C GLU A 216 -18.14 -21.77 -7.53
N ASN A 217 -18.53 -23.04 -7.53
CA ASN A 217 -19.40 -23.63 -6.53
C ASN A 217 -18.69 -24.04 -5.22
N ILE A 218 -17.36 -23.91 -5.15
CA ILE A 218 -16.58 -24.29 -3.97
C ILE A 218 -15.98 -23.01 -3.35
N PRO A 219 -16.46 -22.53 -2.18
CA PRO A 219 -16.09 -21.22 -1.62
C PRO A 219 -14.59 -20.95 -1.43
N VAL A 220 -13.80 -22.02 -1.26
CA VAL A 220 -12.33 -21.91 -1.13
C VAL A 220 -11.66 -21.83 -2.50
N LEU A 221 -12.16 -22.57 -3.49
CA LEU A 221 -11.60 -22.63 -4.84
C LEU A 221 -12.09 -21.47 -5.72
N SER A 222 -13.24 -20.87 -5.41
CA SER A 222 -13.73 -19.68 -6.11
C SER A 222 -12.76 -18.49 -5.95
N LYS A 223 -11.98 -18.44 -4.86
CA LYS A 223 -10.89 -17.47 -4.70
C LYS A 223 -9.74 -17.68 -5.69
N LEU A 224 -9.55 -18.89 -6.25
CA LEU A 224 -8.57 -19.15 -7.31
C LEU A 224 -9.02 -18.56 -8.65
N LEU A 225 -10.33 -18.38 -8.85
CA LEU A 225 -10.90 -17.73 -10.04
C LEU A 225 -10.58 -16.24 -10.09
N LEU A 226 -10.44 -15.58 -8.93
CA LEU A 226 -9.90 -14.21 -8.87
C LEU A 226 -8.49 -14.08 -9.48
N TYR A 227 -7.79 -15.21 -9.64
CA TYR A 227 -6.47 -15.27 -10.24
C TYR A 227 -6.45 -15.83 -11.67
N SER A 228 -7.59 -16.27 -12.23
CA SER A 228 -7.67 -16.87 -13.58
C SER A 228 -7.66 -15.85 -14.71
N ASP A 229 -8.00 -14.57 -14.44
CA ASP A 229 -8.33 -13.61 -15.49
C ASP A 229 -7.28 -12.54 -15.83
N ALA A 230 -6.09 -12.53 -15.22
CA ALA A 230 -5.22 -11.36 -15.35
C ALA A 230 -3.97 -11.49 -16.26
N ASP A 231 -3.49 -12.70 -16.54
CA ASP A 231 -2.29 -12.93 -17.38
C ASP A 231 -1.97 -14.44 -17.35
N HIS A 232 -2.28 -15.18 -18.41
CA HIS A 232 -1.81 -16.56 -18.51
C HIS A 232 -0.29 -16.62 -18.63
N ILE A 233 0.33 -17.70 -18.15
CA ILE A 233 1.76 -17.93 -18.32
C ILE A 233 2.04 -18.23 -19.79
N LYS A 234 2.46 -17.22 -20.55
CA LYS A 234 2.89 -17.37 -21.94
C LYS A 234 4.14 -18.25 -22.01
N ILE A 235 4.09 -19.30 -22.84
CA ILE A 235 5.28 -20.07 -23.21
C ILE A 235 6.26 -19.09 -23.85
N LEU A 236 7.56 -19.25 -23.57
CA LEU A 236 8.63 -18.34 -24.02
C LEU A 236 8.61 -16.92 -23.41
N SER A 237 7.75 -16.64 -22.43
CA SER A 237 7.91 -15.42 -21.63
C SER A 237 9.22 -15.46 -20.83
N VAL A 238 9.82 -14.29 -20.58
CA VAL A 238 11.08 -14.19 -19.80
C VAL A 238 11.00 -14.95 -18.46
N PRO A 239 9.93 -14.85 -17.65
CA PRO A 239 9.83 -15.62 -16.40
C PRO A 239 9.75 -17.14 -16.59
N PHE A 240 9.19 -17.59 -17.72
CA PHE A 240 9.14 -19.01 -18.08
C PHE A 240 10.51 -19.50 -18.51
N LEU A 241 11.15 -18.82 -19.47
CA LEU A 241 12.47 -19.17 -19.99
C LEU A 241 13.52 -19.21 -18.89
N LEU A 242 13.46 -18.27 -17.96
CA LEU A 242 14.37 -18.21 -16.82
C LEU A 242 14.25 -19.43 -15.91
N ARG A 243 13.02 -19.79 -15.51
CA ARG A 243 12.78 -20.99 -14.69
C ARG A 243 13.12 -22.27 -15.45
N PHE A 244 12.82 -22.32 -16.75
CA PHE A 244 13.18 -23.43 -17.60
C PHE A 244 14.70 -23.60 -17.71
N ALA A 245 15.46 -22.52 -17.91
CA ALA A 245 16.92 -22.58 -17.97
C ALA A 245 17.52 -23.10 -16.66
N ILE A 246 17.07 -22.59 -15.51
CA ILE A 246 17.54 -23.08 -14.21
C ILE A 246 17.14 -24.54 -13.99
N PHE A 247 15.88 -24.90 -14.28
CA PHE A 247 15.41 -26.27 -14.19
C PHE A 247 16.26 -27.21 -15.05
N ALA A 248 16.51 -26.86 -16.32
CA ALA A 248 17.29 -27.66 -17.25
C ALA A 248 18.73 -27.85 -16.77
N VAL A 249 19.36 -26.78 -16.26
CA VAL A 249 20.73 -26.84 -15.71
C VAL A 249 20.79 -27.73 -14.47
N ILE A 250 19.84 -27.63 -13.53
CA ILE A 250 19.79 -28.50 -12.34
C ILE A 250 19.53 -29.95 -12.76
N MET A 251 18.58 -30.18 -13.66
CA MET A 251 18.24 -31.50 -14.19
C MET A 251 19.44 -32.19 -14.86
N PHE A 252 20.18 -31.46 -15.68
CA PHE A 252 21.37 -31.99 -16.36
C PHE A 252 22.43 -32.50 -15.37
N HIS A 253 22.54 -31.85 -14.20
CA HIS A 253 23.51 -32.21 -13.15
C HIS A 253 22.91 -33.08 -12.04
N TYR A 254 21.64 -33.47 -12.13
CA TYR A 254 20.88 -34.03 -11.00
C TYR A 254 21.54 -35.27 -10.37
N SER A 255 22.04 -36.22 -11.18
CA SER A 255 22.66 -37.44 -10.66
C SER A 255 23.92 -37.14 -9.84
N LYS A 256 24.81 -36.29 -10.38
CA LYS A 256 26.05 -35.88 -9.70
C LYS A 256 25.78 -35.03 -8.47
N LEU A 257 24.78 -34.13 -8.54
CA LEU A 257 24.34 -33.34 -7.39
C LEU A 257 23.83 -34.24 -6.27
N SER A 258 22.97 -35.20 -6.59
CA SER A 258 22.34 -36.09 -5.60
C SER A 258 23.36 -36.99 -4.91
N GLU A 259 24.42 -37.39 -5.64
CA GLU A 259 25.52 -38.21 -5.10
C GLU A 259 26.45 -37.38 -4.20
N LYS A 260 26.98 -36.25 -4.70
CA LYS A 260 27.91 -35.41 -3.93
C LYS A 260 27.25 -34.74 -2.72
N PHE A 261 25.98 -34.33 -2.86
CA PHE A 261 25.24 -33.57 -1.86
C PHE A 261 24.05 -34.35 -1.31
N GLU A 262 24.27 -35.61 -0.91
CA GLU A 262 23.22 -36.52 -0.42
C GLU A 262 22.35 -35.89 0.69
N LYS A 263 22.98 -35.23 1.68
CA LYS A 263 22.28 -34.55 2.79
C LYS A 263 21.34 -33.43 2.32
N GLN A 264 21.58 -32.88 1.13
CA GLN A 264 20.81 -31.77 0.55
C GLN A 264 19.96 -32.23 -0.62
N LYS A 265 19.89 -33.53 -0.90
CA LYS A 265 19.05 -34.09 -1.96
C LYS A 265 17.59 -33.64 -1.84
N SER A 266 17.06 -33.55 -0.62
CA SER A 266 15.69 -33.04 -0.39
C SER A 266 15.51 -31.59 -0.88
N LEU A 267 16.52 -30.73 -0.74
CA LEU A 267 16.47 -29.35 -1.28
C LEU A 267 16.51 -29.37 -2.81
N ILE A 268 17.38 -30.20 -3.41
CA ILE A 268 17.49 -30.32 -4.88
C ILE A 268 16.15 -30.81 -5.47
N ASP A 269 15.57 -31.86 -4.88
CA ASP A 269 14.27 -32.39 -5.26
C ASP A 269 13.18 -31.32 -5.11
N PHE A 270 13.17 -30.59 -3.99
CA PHE A 270 12.23 -29.50 -3.74
C PHE A 270 12.29 -28.42 -4.82
N VAL A 271 13.49 -27.96 -5.18
CA VAL A 271 13.69 -26.94 -6.22
C VAL A 271 13.13 -27.43 -7.56
N LEU A 272 13.44 -28.66 -7.96
CA LEU A 272 12.95 -29.24 -9.21
C LEU A 272 11.43 -29.42 -9.23
N LEU A 273 10.84 -30.00 -8.18
CA LEU A 273 9.39 -30.19 -8.08
C LEU A 273 8.66 -28.85 -8.10
N ASN A 274 9.17 -27.85 -7.39
CA ASN A 274 8.54 -26.55 -7.31
C ASN A 274 8.68 -25.76 -8.62
N MET A 275 9.77 -25.94 -9.38
CA MET A 275 9.88 -25.43 -10.75
C MET A 275 8.92 -26.14 -11.70
N LEU A 276 8.77 -27.46 -11.60
CA LEU A 276 7.78 -28.22 -12.40
C LEU A 276 6.36 -27.71 -12.15
N LEU A 277 6.00 -27.48 -10.88
CA LEU A 277 4.69 -26.93 -10.51
C LEU A 277 4.37 -25.62 -11.24
N TYR A 278 5.38 -24.79 -11.57
CA TYR A 278 5.17 -23.55 -12.32
C TYR A 278 4.63 -23.81 -13.71
N PHE A 279 5.15 -24.85 -14.39
CA PHE A 279 4.73 -25.22 -15.74
C PHE A 279 3.32 -25.80 -15.79
N TYR A 280 2.86 -26.36 -14.66
CA TYR A 280 1.54 -26.96 -14.46
C TYR A 280 0.46 -25.96 -13.99
N LEU A 281 0.81 -24.69 -13.78
CA LEU A 281 -0.12 -23.62 -13.39
C LEU A 281 -0.31 -22.56 -14.50
N PRO A 282 -0.65 -22.96 -15.76
CA PRO A 282 -0.63 -22.04 -16.90
C PRO A 282 -1.66 -20.92 -16.81
N PHE A 283 -2.73 -21.11 -16.03
CA PHE A 283 -3.89 -20.23 -15.96
C PHE A 283 -3.63 -18.94 -15.17
N SER A 284 -2.61 -18.89 -14.28
CA SER A 284 -2.34 -17.70 -13.47
C SER A 284 -0.86 -17.44 -13.26
N LYS A 285 -0.34 -16.39 -13.90
CA LYS A 285 1.03 -15.92 -13.71
C LYS A 285 1.32 -15.47 -12.28
N VAL A 286 0.37 -14.82 -11.62
CA VAL A 286 0.50 -14.35 -10.23
C VAL A 286 0.56 -15.53 -9.27
N LEU A 287 -0.41 -16.45 -9.36
CA LEU A 287 -0.44 -17.64 -8.50
C LEU A 287 0.80 -18.50 -8.74
N GLY A 288 1.11 -18.81 -10.00
CA GLY A 288 2.29 -19.60 -10.36
C GLY A 288 3.58 -18.97 -9.82
N THR A 289 3.76 -17.65 -9.96
CA THR A 289 4.94 -16.96 -9.43
C THR A 289 5.00 -17.03 -7.90
N ARG A 290 3.88 -16.83 -7.20
CA ARG A 290 3.84 -16.85 -5.71
C ARG A 290 4.01 -18.25 -5.14
N VAL A 291 3.49 -19.28 -5.81
CA VAL A 291 3.59 -20.67 -5.36
C VAL A 291 4.98 -21.25 -5.61
N THR A 292 5.62 -20.83 -6.70
CA THR A 292 6.90 -21.40 -7.14
C THR A 292 8.14 -20.59 -6.74
N VAL A 293 7.93 -19.49 -6.02
CA VAL A 293 9.03 -18.66 -5.52
C VAL A 293 9.92 -19.43 -4.55
N PHE A 294 9.38 -20.40 -3.80
CA PHE A 294 10.12 -21.13 -2.77
C PHE A 294 11.26 -21.96 -3.37
N GLY A 295 10.98 -22.74 -4.42
CA GLY A 295 12.02 -23.50 -5.14
C GLY A 295 12.93 -22.59 -5.94
N TYR A 296 12.39 -21.52 -6.53
CA TYR A 296 13.21 -20.51 -7.19
C TYR A 296 14.19 -19.85 -6.20
N TYR A 297 13.78 -19.63 -4.95
CA TYR A 297 14.63 -19.18 -3.85
C TYR A 297 15.70 -20.22 -3.50
N GLY A 298 15.31 -21.50 -3.41
CA GLY A 298 16.25 -22.61 -3.24
C GLY A 298 17.37 -22.68 -4.28
N ALA A 299 17.11 -22.19 -5.51
CA ALA A 299 18.11 -22.18 -6.57
C ALA A 299 19.34 -21.32 -6.25
N VAL A 300 19.26 -20.32 -5.37
CA VAL A 300 20.44 -19.51 -4.98
C VAL A 300 21.50 -20.34 -4.26
N VAL A 301 21.08 -21.43 -3.61
CA VAL A 301 21.95 -22.40 -2.93
C VAL A 301 22.38 -23.53 -3.87
N VAL A 302 21.47 -24.01 -4.73
CA VAL A 302 21.74 -25.13 -5.65
C VAL A 302 22.65 -24.74 -6.83
N LEU A 303 22.55 -23.52 -7.36
CA LEU A 303 23.39 -23.08 -8.49
C LEU A 303 24.90 -23.07 -8.15
N PRO A 304 25.34 -22.55 -6.98
CA PRO A 304 26.72 -22.69 -6.54
C PRO A 304 27.19 -24.14 -6.33
N MET A 305 26.29 -25.05 -5.91
CA MET A 305 26.62 -26.48 -5.80
C MET A 305 26.96 -27.11 -7.16
N ILE A 306 26.32 -26.66 -8.24
CA ILE A 306 26.65 -27.12 -9.60
C ILE A 306 28.05 -26.68 -9.98
N LEU A 307 28.43 -25.44 -9.64
CA LEU A 307 29.75 -24.91 -9.95
C LEU A 307 30.86 -25.75 -9.27
N SER A 308 30.64 -26.22 -8.05
CA SER A 308 31.61 -27.05 -7.32
C SER A 308 31.66 -28.52 -7.79
N LEU A 309 30.84 -28.93 -8.76
CA LEU A 309 30.98 -30.24 -9.42
C LEU A 309 32.13 -30.28 -10.43
N TYR A 310 32.63 -29.12 -10.88
CA TYR A 310 33.66 -29.03 -11.90
C TYR A 310 35.05 -28.93 -11.27
N GLU A 311 35.83 -30.01 -11.39
CA GLU A 311 37.24 -30.03 -10.99
C GLU A 311 38.16 -29.38 -12.03
N ASP A 312 37.78 -29.44 -13.31
CA ASP A 312 38.50 -28.76 -14.39
C ASP A 312 38.39 -27.23 -14.22
N LYS A 313 39.55 -26.59 -14.03
CA LYS A 313 39.65 -25.15 -13.80
C LYS A 313 39.07 -24.30 -14.95
N LYS A 314 39.19 -24.73 -16.21
CA LYS A 314 38.64 -23.98 -17.35
C LYS A 314 37.13 -24.05 -17.35
N ILE A 315 36.55 -25.23 -17.13
CA ILE A 315 35.09 -25.40 -17.09
C ILE A 315 34.51 -24.68 -15.86
N TYR A 316 35.17 -24.79 -14.70
CA TYR A 316 34.81 -24.03 -13.50
C TYR A 316 34.79 -22.53 -13.78
N ASN A 317 35.87 -21.98 -14.36
CA ASN A 317 35.95 -20.55 -14.67
C ASN A 317 34.88 -20.12 -15.68
N PHE A 318 34.60 -20.94 -16.69
CA PHE A 318 33.52 -20.68 -17.64
C PHE A 318 32.15 -20.64 -16.94
N GLY A 319 31.84 -21.65 -16.12
CA GLY A 319 30.62 -21.70 -15.32
C GLY A 319 30.47 -20.51 -14.37
N LEU A 320 31.58 -20.08 -13.75
CA LEU A 320 31.63 -18.90 -12.89
C LEU A 320 31.29 -17.63 -13.67
N VAL A 321 31.90 -17.42 -14.85
CA VAL A 321 31.62 -16.26 -15.71
C VAL A 321 30.16 -16.26 -16.16
N VAL A 322 29.61 -17.40 -16.55
CA VAL A 322 28.19 -17.54 -16.92
C VAL A 322 27.28 -17.19 -15.74
N LEU A 323 27.61 -17.65 -14.53
CA LEU A 323 26.83 -17.37 -13.32
C LEU A 323 26.91 -15.88 -12.93
N LEU A 324 28.06 -15.23 -13.11
CA LEU A 324 28.23 -13.79 -12.91
C LEU A 324 27.43 -12.97 -13.93
N ALA A 325 27.47 -13.34 -15.21
CA ALA A 325 26.69 -12.69 -16.26
C ALA A 325 25.18 -12.83 -16.01
N PHE A 326 24.75 -14.03 -15.60
CA PHE A 326 23.39 -14.28 -15.14
C PHE A 326 23.02 -13.37 -13.97
N ASN A 327 23.89 -13.28 -12.96
CA ASN A 327 23.66 -12.48 -11.76
C ASN A 327 23.52 -10.98 -12.08
N GLY A 328 24.40 -10.43 -12.93
CA GLY A 328 24.30 -9.04 -13.41
C GLY A 328 23.01 -8.76 -14.18
N THR A 329 22.58 -9.71 -15.02
CA THR A 329 21.31 -9.62 -15.75
C THR A 329 20.11 -9.64 -14.78
N GLN A 330 20.13 -10.51 -13.77
CA GLN A 330 19.07 -10.55 -12.76
C GLN A 330 19.03 -9.27 -11.92
N PHE A 331 20.19 -8.75 -11.52
CA PHE A 331 20.28 -7.49 -10.79
C PHE A 331 19.65 -6.33 -11.56
N TYR A 332 20.00 -6.18 -12.85
CA TYR A 332 19.39 -5.14 -13.70
C TYR A 332 17.87 -5.36 -13.86
N ASN A 333 17.44 -6.60 -14.05
CA ASN A 333 16.02 -6.95 -14.16
C ASN A 333 15.25 -6.61 -12.88
N GLU A 334 15.80 -6.90 -11.71
CA GLU A 334 15.17 -6.56 -10.42
C GLU A 334 15.14 -5.05 -10.18
N LEU A 335 16.19 -4.29 -10.53
CA LEU A 335 16.16 -2.84 -10.49
C LEU A 335 15.09 -2.26 -11.44
N SER A 336 15.00 -2.77 -12.67
CA SER A 336 13.98 -2.33 -13.63
C SER A 336 12.56 -2.60 -13.15
N LYS A 337 12.30 -3.81 -12.61
CA LYS A 337 11.02 -4.14 -11.98
C LYS A 337 10.73 -3.26 -10.78
N GLN A 338 11.74 -2.94 -9.99
CA GLN A 338 11.61 -2.08 -8.81
C GLN A 338 11.11 -0.69 -9.22
N VAL A 339 11.78 -0.03 -10.18
CA VAL A 339 11.33 1.27 -10.73
C VAL A 339 9.89 1.19 -11.22
N LYS A 340 9.58 0.19 -12.04
CA LYS A 340 8.24 0.02 -12.62
C LYS A 340 7.16 -0.17 -11.57
N ARG A 341 7.42 -0.96 -10.52
CA ARG A 341 6.42 -1.33 -9.50
C ARG A 341 6.20 -0.26 -8.45
N THR A 342 7.25 0.48 -8.09
CA THR A 342 7.09 1.63 -7.18
C THR A 342 6.61 2.87 -7.89
N GLY A 343 6.51 2.85 -9.22
CA GLY A 343 6.18 4.03 -10.03
C GLY A 343 7.26 5.10 -9.94
N TYR A 344 8.52 4.71 -9.69
CA TYR A 344 9.60 5.68 -9.56
C TYR A 344 9.83 6.39 -10.90
N GLU A 345 9.80 7.71 -10.89
CA GLU A 345 9.75 8.49 -12.14
C GLU A 345 11.12 8.60 -12.84
N HIS A 346 12.21 8.55 -12.09
CA HIS A 346 13.54 8.61 -12.68
C HIS A 346 13.95 7.26 -13.31
N SER A 347 14.83 7.33 -14.32
CA SER A 347 15.23 6.15 -15.08
C SER A 347 15.92 5.08 -14.21
N VAL A 348 15.91 3.82 -14.67
CA VAL A 348 16.64 2.71 -14.01
C VAL A 348 18.14 3.04 -13.88
N HIS A 349 18.70 3.79 -14.83
CA HIS A 349 20.10 4.25 -14.81
C HIS A 349 20.35 5.40 -13.83
N GLN A 350 19.28 6.04 -13.37
CA GLN A 350 19.26 7.15 -12.41
C GLN A 350 18.36 6.80 -11.23
N LEU A 351 18.44 5.57 -10.73
CA LEU A 351 17.77 5.19 -9.49
C LEU A 351 18.46 5.92 -8.34
N ASN A 352 18.13 7.21 -8.24
CA ASN A 352 18.67 8.13 -7.27
C ASN A 352 18.23 7.66 -5.89
N LEU A 353 19.12 7.89 -4.93
CA LEU A 353 18.86 7.49 -3.57
C LEU A 353 17.87 8.47 -2.95
N GLU A 354 16.59 8.11 -2.96
CA GLU A 354 15.65 8.69 -2.01
C GLU A 354 15.92 8.05 -0.64
N THR A 355 16.29 8.88 0.33
CA THR A 355 16.57 8.41 1.69
C THR A 355 15.44 8.76 2.65
N ILE A 356 15.39 8.05 3.77
CA ILE A 356 14.49 8.43 4.87
C ILE A 356 14.75 9.83 5.43
N PHE A 357 15.93 10.41 5.16
CA PHE A 357 16.30 11.78 5.56
C PHE A 357 15.84 12.84 4.54
N GLN A 358 15.59 12.43 3.30
CA GLN A 358 15.13 13.29 2.21
C GLN A 358 13.94 12.59 1.53
N LYS A 359 12.81 12.57 2.23
CA LYS A 359 11.60 11.90 1.75
C LYS A 359 10.97 12.72 0.63
N ASN A 360 11.03 12.21 -0.60
CA ASN A 360 10.33 12.81 -1.72
C ASN A 360 9.22 11.89 -2.26
N TYR A 361 7.99 12.10 -1.81
CA TYR A 361 6.84 11.30 -2.26
C TYR A 361 6.48 11.58 -3.72
N SER A 362 6.78 12.76 -4.28
CA SER A 362 6.45 13.07 -5.68
C SER A 362 7.35 12.36 -6.67
N SER A 363 8.49 11.80 -6.23
CA SER A 363 9.32 10.92 -7.07
C SER A 363 8.66 9.59 -7.41
N PHE A 364 7.48 9.28 -6.83
CA PHE A 364 6.77 8.02 -6.98
C PHE A 364 5.34 8.25 -7.49
N ASN A 365 5.07 7.82 -8.71
CA ASN A 365 3.72 7.68 -9.24
C ASN A 365 3.03 6.44 -8.63
N ASN A 366 2.68 6.54 -7.35
CA ASN A 366 2.05 5.49 -6.56
C ASN A 366 0.93 6.08 -5.69
N MET A 367 -0.26 5.47 -5.74
CA MET A 367 -1.43 5.92 -4.97
C MET A 367 -1.14 6.05 -3.48
N TYR A 368 -0.47 5.06 -2.88
CA TYR A 368 -0.17 5.07 -1.45
C TYR A 368 0.87 6.14 -1.10
N ALA A 369 1.83 6.43 -1.99
CA ALA A 369 2.78 7.53 -1.79
C ALA A 369 2.06 8.89 -1.79
N PHE A 370 1.12 9.07 -2.72
CA PHE A 370 0.27 10.27 -2.77
C PHE A 370 -0.59 10.41 -1.50
N GLU A 371 -1.23 9.33 -1.06
CA GLU A 371 -2.05 9.32 0.15
C GLU A 371 -1.24 9.71 1.40
N LEU A 372 -0.05 9.15 1.57
CA LEU A 372 0.85 9.49 2.68
C LEU A 372 1.29 10.97 2.63
N LYS A 373 1.64 11.49 1.43
CA LYS A 373 1.97 12.91 1.25
C LYS A 373 0.79 13.81 1.66
N ASN A 374 -0.42 13.45 1.23
CA ASN A 374 -1.62 14.22 1.54
C ASN A 374 -1.95 14.17 3.04
N ASP A 375 -1.85 13.00 3.66
CA ASP A 375 -2.09 12.81 5.10
C ASP A 375 -1.12 13.65 5.96
N ASP A 376 0.15 13.74 5.57
CA ASP A 376 1.16 14.59 6.22
C ASP A 376 0.86 16.10 6.06
N VAL A 377 0.28 16.52 4.93
CA VAL A 377 -0.19 17.90 4.76
C VAL A 377 -1.39 18.17 5.66
N VAL A 378 -2.38 17.28 5.66
CA VAL A 378 -3.60 17.39 6.49
C VAL A 378 -3.24 17.48 7.98
N LYS A 379 -2.37 16.60 8.50
CA LYS A 379 -1.94 16.62 9.91
C LYS A 379 -1.29 17.94 10.32
N ARG A 380 -0.36 18.45 9.50
CA ARG A 380 0.31 19.73 9.77
C ARG A 380 -0.69 20.89 9.80
N LYS A 381 -1.67 20.90 8.90
CA LYS A 381 -2.72 21.92 8.85
C LYS A 381 -3.63 21.86 10.07
N ILE A 382 -3.97 20.65 10.52
CA ILE A 382 -4.72 20.45 11.76
C ILE A 382 -3.95 20.96 12.98
N GLU A 383 -2.66 20.66 13.08
CA GLU A 383 -1.82 21.16 14.17
C GLU A 383 -1.70 22.69 14.17
N ASP A 384 -1.51 23.28 13.00
CA ASP A 384 -1.45 24.74 12.83
C ASP A 384 -2.81 25.40 13.17
N PHE A 385 -3.91 24.82 12.70
CA PHE A 385 -5.26 25.28 13.05
C PHE A 385 -5.50 25.20 14.55
N LYS A 386 -5.16 24.07 15.19
CA LYS A 386 -5.27 23.90 16.66
C LYS A 386 -4.42 24.91 17.42
N LYS A 387 -3.25 25.26 16.92
CA LYS A 387 -2.36 26.24 17.56
C LYS A 387 -2.87 27.68 17.42
N ASN A 388 -3.39 28.02 16.24
CA ASN A 388 -3.68 29.41 15.86
C ASN A 388 -5.15 29.80 16.09
N HIS A 389 -6.12 28.89 15.96
CA HIS A 389 -7.55 29.20 16.06
C HIS A 389 -8.13 28.88 17.44
N VAL A 390 -7.73 27.79 18.09
CA VAL A 390 -8.25 27.43 19.44
C VAL A 390 -7.85 28.46 20.51
N ARG A 391 -6.83 29.29 20.26
CA ARG A 391 -6.43 30.38 21.17
C ARG A 391 -7.15 31.71 20.92
N THR A 392 -7.79 31.92 19.77
CA THR A 392 -8.44 33.19 19.41
C THR A 392 -9.95 33.23 19.67
N VAL A 393 -10.57 32.10 20.03
CA VAL A 393 -12.03 31.96 20.25
C VAL A 393 -12.57 32.70 21.49
N TYR A 394 -11.73 33.28 22.35
CA TYR A 394 -12.21 34.07 23.50
C TYR A 394 -12.61 35.51 23.17
N VAL A 395 -12.56 35.92 21.89
CA VAL A 395 -12.68 37.33 21.50
C VAL A 395 -13.94 37.58 20.68
N LYS A 396 -15.07 37.75 21.41
CA LYS A 396 -16.30 38.45 21.01
C LYS A 396 -17.06 37.88 19.79
N GLU A 397 -18.33 37.49 19.99
CA GLU A 397 -19.26 37.22 18.89
C GLU A 397 -19.31 38.43 17.94
N ALA A 398 -19.14 38.19 16.65
CA ALA A 398 -19.32 39.21 15.62
C ALA A 398 -20.80 39.58 15.53
N ASP A 399 -21.08 40.85 15.27
CA ASP A 399 -22.46 41.29 15.05
C ASP A 399 -23.02 40.61 13.80
N TYR A 400 -24.29 40.20 13.85
CA TYR A 400 -24.98 39.63 12.69
C TYR A 400 -24.95 40.61 11.52
N ASN A 401 -24.49 40.15 10.36
CA ASN A 401 -24.49 40.92 9.12
C ASN A 401 -25.31 40.19 8.05
N PRO A 402 -26.49 40.68 7.65
CA PRO A 402 -27.36 40.02 6.68
C PRO A 402 -26.76 39.92 5.27
N GLU A 403 -25.70 40.66 4.96
CA GLU A 403 -24.99 40.57 3.68
C GLU A 403 -24.01 39.39 3.62
N LEU A 404 -23.73 38.75 4.77
CA LEU A 404 -22.85 37.60 4.85
C LEU A 404 -23.66 36.31 4.92
N SER A 405 -23.20 35.27 4.23
CA SER A 405 -23.74 33.93 4.43
C SER A 405 -23.35 33.36 5.80
N HIS A 406 -24.23 32.54 6.37
CA HIS A 406 -24.07 31.94 7.70
C HIS A 406 -24.12 30.41 7.61
N ILE A 407 -23.31 29.76 8.43
CA ILE A 407 -23.08 28.31 8.36
C ILE A 407 -23.21 27.72 9.76
N SER A 408 -24.00 26.65 9.88
CA SER A 408 -24.06 25.87 11.11
C SER A 408 -22.88 24.91 11.21
N VAL A 409 -22.08 25.08 12.25
CA VAL A 409 -20.82 24.34 12.43
C VAL A 409 -20.73 23.67 13.79
N LYS A 410 -20.01 22.55 13.85
CA LYS A 410 -19.70 21.83 15.08
C LYS A 410 -18.45 22.41 15.74
N PHE A 411 -18.56 22.76 17.00
CA PHE A 411 -17.45 23.22 17.84
C PHE A 411 -16.71 22.05 18.48
N PRO A 412 -15.41 22.21 18.81
CA PRO A 412 -14.63 21.18 19.47
C PRO A 412 -15.16 20.91 20.88
N LYS A 413 -14.93 19.68 21.40
CA LYS A 413 -15.40 19.28 22.74
C LYS A 413 -15.01 20.23 23.87
N SER A 414 -13.84 20.86 23.76
CA SER A 414 -13.34 21.83 24.74
C SER A 414 -14.18 23.12 24.83
N GLU A 415 -14.98 23.42 23.82
CA GLU A 415 -15.78 24.64 23.69
C GLU A 415 -17.29 24.38 23.82
N MET A 416 -17.66 23.17 24.26
CA MET A 416 -19.06 22.81 24.47
C MET A 416 -19.67 23.59 25.63
N ILE A 417 -20.89 24.06 25.44
CA ILE A 417 -21.66 24.73 26.48
C ILE A 417 -22.61 23.72 27.12
N LYS A 418 -22.52 23.58 28.45
CA LYS A 418 -23.45 22.75 29.23
C LYS A 418 -24.61 23.61 29.70
N ARG A 419 -25.83 23.25 29.30
CA ARG A 419 -27.07 23.88 29.76
C ARG A 419 -28.01 22.83 30.35
N GLY A 420 -27.94 22.62 31.66
CA GLY A 420 -28.60 21.49 32.31
C GLY A 420 -27.89 20.17 32.01
N GLU A 421 -28.64 19.14 31.59
CA GLU A 421 -28.09 17.85 31.13
C GLU A 421 -27.65 17.88 29.65
N ASP A 422 -27.90 18.99 28.97
CA ASP A 422 -27.72 19.12 27.53
C ASP A 422 -26.33 19.65 27.17
N GLU A 423 -25.67 18.92 26.28
CA GLU A 423 -24.39 19.26 25.70
C GLU A 423 -24.59 19.91 24.32
N LEU A 424 -24.43 21.24 24.27
CA LEU A 424 -24.63 22.05 23.07
C LEU A 424 -23.29 22.16 22.32
N ILE A 425 -23.29 21.75 21.06
CA ILE A 425 -22.05 21.57 20.26
C ILE A 425 -22.11 22.26 18.90
N PHE A 426 -23.27 22.77 18.51
CA PHE A 426 -23.46 23.47 17.23
C PHE A 426 -23.71 24.95 17.47
N GLY A 427 -22.95 25.78 16.76
CA GLY A 427 -23.08 27.23 16.72
C GLY A 427 -23.14 27.72 15.26
N ILE A 428 -22.93 29.03 15.07
CA ILE A 428 -23.03 29.69 13.76
C ILE A 428 -21.79 30.54 13.52
N VAL A 429 -21.21 30.37 12.34
CA VAL A 429 -20.13 31.21 11.81
C VAL A 429 -20.59 31.88 10.52
N ASN A 430 -20.06 33.05 10.21
CA ASN A 430 -20.27 33.67 8.90
C ASN A 430 -19.26 33.13 7.87
N GLN A 431 -19.43 33.51 6.60
CA GLN A 431 -18.55 33.12 5.49
C GLN A 431 -17.09 33.59 5.64
N ASN A 432 -16.80 34.54 6.53
CA ASN A 432 -15.44 34.99 6.84
C ASN A 432 -14.79 34.14 7.96
N GLY A 433 -15.54 33.22 8.57
CA GLY A 433 -15.08 32.37 9.67
C GLY A 433 -15.21 33.02 11.05
N GLU A 434 -15.90 34.15 11.14
CA GLU A 434 -16.16 34.84 12.40
C GLU A 434 -17.32 34.16 13.12
N ILE A 435 -17.19 33.97 14.43
CA ILE A 435 -18.22 33.37 15.26
C ILE A 435 -19.34 34.40 15.44
N VAL A 436 -20.50 34.11 14.88
CA VAL A 436 -21.72 34.93 15.05
C VAL A 436 -22.53 34.43 16.24
N GLU A 437 -22.47 33.12 16.51
CA GLU A 437 -23.15 32.52 17.65
C GLU A 437 -22.34 31.34 18.20
N LEU A 438 -22.06 31.37 19.51
CA LEU A 438 -21.46 30.24 20.23
C LEU A 438 -22.38 29.00 20.23
N PRO A 439 -21.90 27.82 20.70
CA PRO A 439 -22.71 26.60 20.70
C PRO A 439 -24.03 26.71 21.47
N THR A 440 -25.15 26.71 20.76
CA THR A 440 -26.51 26.82 21.33
C THR A 440 -27.41 25.62 21.06
N ALA A 441 -27.01 24.67 20.19
CA ALA A 441 -27.83 23.49 19.86
C ALA A 441 -27.09 22.15 19.93
N LYS A 442 -27.88 21.08 20.12
CA LYS A 442 -27.44 19.67 20.04
C LYS A 442 -27.30 19.14 18.62
N SER A 443 -27.99 19.76 17.66
CA SER A 443 -28.00 19.36 16.25
C SER A 443 -27.72 20.57 15.36
N ARG A 444 -27.34 20.32 14.09
CA ARG A 444 -27.11 21.41 13.14
C ARG A 444 -28.38 22.20 12.89
N PHE A 445 -28.22 23.52 12.78
CA PHE A 445 -29.29 24.40 12.31
C PHE A 445 -29.53 24.20 10.82
N ARG A 446 -30.78 24.36 10.40
CA ARG A 446 -31.04 24.82 9.03
C ARG A 446 -31.17 26.34 9.09
N ILE A 447 -30.45 27.02 8.21
CA ILE A 447 -30.40 28.48 8.19
C ILE A 447 -31.24 28.95 6.99
N PHE A 448 -32.12 29.92 7.24
CA PHE A 448 -33.01 30.55 6.28
C PHE A 448 -32.84 32.06 6.41
N ASP A 449 -31.93 32.63 5.63
CA ASP A 449 -31.50 34.03 5.73
C ASP A 449 -31.11 34.42 7.17
N GLN A 450 -31.92 35.25 7.83
CA GLN A 450 -31.71 35.70 9.22
C GLN A 450 -32.25 34.73 10.29
N PHE A 451 -32.96 33.68 9.88
CA PHE A 451 -33.63 32.75 10.78
C PHE A 451 -32.91 31.40 10.82
N VAL A 452 -33.01 30.71 11.96
CA VAL A 452 -32.56 29.33 12.11
C VAL A 452 -33.70 28.42 12.55
N GLU A 453 -33.80 27.25 11.93
CA GLU A 453 -34.63 26.13 12.36
C GLU A 453 -33.77 25.20 13.24
N GLU A 454 -34.18 25.06 14.50
CA GLU A 454 -33.64 24.09 15.45
C GLU A 454 -34.62 22.92 15.59
N THR A 455 -34.10 21.70 15.46
CA THR A 455 -34.87 20.48 15.71
C THR A 455 -34.63 20.00 17.13
N ILE A 456 -35.69 19.97 17.94
CA ILE A 456 -35.64 19.57 19.36
C ILE A 456 -36.46 18.29 19.56
N GLY A 457 -35.93 17.34 20.33
CA GLY A 457 -36.61 16.10 20.70
C GLY A 457 -35.89 14.83 20.22
N GLU A 458 -36.36 13.68 20.68
CA GLU A 458 -35.83 12.37 20.28
C GLU A 458 -36.36 11.98 18.88
N ARG A 459 -35.69 11.05 18.18
CA ARG A 459 -36.03 10.64 16.79
C ARG A 459 -37.51 10.33 16.55
N SER A 460 -38.25 9.94 17.61
CA SER A 460 -39.66 9.57 17.58
C SER A 460 -40.63 10.77 17.68
N TYR A 461 -40.20 11.90 18.25
CA TYR A 461 -40.99 13.11 18.47
C TYR A 461 -40.09 14.33 18.33
N THR A 462 -40.06 14.92 17.14
CA THR A 462 -39.27 16.13 16.87
C THR A 462 -40.19 17.33 16.71
N SER A 463 -39.85 18.40 17.42
CA SER A 463 -40.47 19.73 17.29
C SER A 463 -39.48 20.66 16.59
N LYS A 464 -39.98 21.54 15.75
CA LYS A 464 -39.19 22.57 15.08
C LYS A 464 -39.41 23.91 15.77
N LEU A 465 -38.33 24.56 16.17
CA LEU A 465 -38.36 25.94 16.66
C LEU A 465 -37.63 26.84 15.68
N TYR A 466 -38.09 28.08 15.57
CA TYR A 466 -37.46 29.10 14.74
C TYR A 466 -37.06 30.28 15.61
N ARG A 467 -35.92 30.90 15.30
CA ARG A 467 -35.44 32.12 15.95
C ARG A 467 -34.54 32.90 15.00
N GLU A 468 -34.29 34.17 15.30
CA GLU A 468 -33.29 34.96 14.58
C GLU A 468 -31.87 34.60 15.06
N ILE A 469 -30.89 34.71 14.15
CA ILE A 469 -29.47 34.50 14.49
C ILE A 469 -29.03 35.51 15.55
N GLY A 470 -28.36 35.05 16.61
CA GLY A 470 -27.94 35.91 17.72
C GLY A 470 -29.08 36.35 18.66
N ASN A 471 -30.33 35.94 18.40
CA ASN A 471 -31.47 36.23 19.26
C ASN A 471 -32.05 34.93 19.85
N PRO A 472 -32.08 34.76 21.19
CA PRO A 472 -32.58 33.54 21.81
C PRO A 472 -34.11 33.41 21.80
N LEU A 473 -34.85 34.44 21.36
CA LEU A 473 -36.32 34.43 21.37
C LEU A 473 -36.88 33.63 20.18
N VAL A 474 -37.76 32.67 20.50
CA VAL A 474 -38.48 31.88 19.49
C VAL A 474 -39.48 32.77 18.76
N VAL A 475 -39.52 32.65 17.44
CA VAL A 475 -40.50 33.30 16.56
C VAL A 475 -41.51 32.29 16.03
N ASP A 476 -42.74 32.75 15.81
CA ASP A 476 -43.80 31.92 15.26
C ASP A 476 -43.51 31.50 13.81
N PHE A 477 -43.96 30.30 13.43
CA PHE A 477 -43.75 29.78 12.08
C PHE A 477 -44.30 30.71 11.01
N GLU A 478 -45.45 31.36 11.23
CA GLU A 478 -46.04 32.28 10.25
C GLU A 478 -45.12 33.48 9.91
N THR A 479 -44.24 33.88 10.84
CA THR A 479 -43.25 34.95 10.62
C THR A 479 -42.12 34.51 9.69
N VAL A 480 -41.75 33.23 9.75
CA VAL A 480 -40.61 32.66 9.01
C VAL A 480 -41.06 31.97 7.72
N LYS A 481 -42.36 31.67 7.62
CA LYS A 481 -42.97 30.91 6.54
C LYS A 481 -42.68 31.51 5.16
N SER A 482 -42.79 32.81 4.98
CA SER A 482 -42.51 33.45 3.68
C SER A 482 -41.04 33.29 3.28
N THR A 483 -40.10 33.41 4.22
CA THR A 483 -38.67 33.17 4.00
C THR A 483 -38.40 31.72 3.66
N ILE A 484 -38.95 30.78 4.45
CA ILE A 484 -38.82 29.33 4.19
C ILE A 484 -39.44 28.95 2.86
N GLU A 485 -40.62 29.45 2.53
CA GLU A 485 -41.29 29.20 1.26
C GLU A 485 -40.49 29.80 0.11
N THR A 486 -39.98 31.04 0.21
CA THR A 486 -39.14 31.65 -0.82
C THR A 486 -37.86 30.86 -1.04
N HIS A 487 -37.20 30.47 0.04
CA HIS A 487 -35.98 29.66 0.01
C HIS A 487 -36.26 28.23 -0.50
N SER A 488 -37.39 27.64 -0.14
CA SER A 488 -37.82 26.32 -0.60
C SER A 488 -38.28 26.34 -2.06
N PHE A 489 -38.95 27.41 -2.51
CA PHE A 489 -39.33 27.62 -3.91
C PHE A 489 -38.09 27.87 -4.76
N ALA A 490 -37.12 28.65 -4.30
CA ALA A 490 -35.82 28.78 -4.95
C ALA A 490 -35.14 27.41 -5.06
N ASN A 491 -35.17 26.59 -4.00
CA ASN A 491 -34.66 25.22 -4.01
C ASN A 491 -35.45 24.28 -4.94
N ILE A 492 -36.78 24.37 -5.02
CA ILE A 492 -37.64 23.52 -5.87
C ILE A 492 -37.55 23.94 -7.34
N GLU A 493 -37.50 25.23 -7.64
CA GLU A 493 -37.24 25.75 -8.98
C GLU A 493 -35.82 25.38 -9.44
N ARG A 494 -34.88 25.23 -8.49
CA ARG A 494 -33.52 24.72 -8.69
C ARG A 494 -33.45 23.20 -8.83
N ASP A 495 -34.30 22.43 -8.15
CA ASP A 495 -34.35 20.96 -8.23
C ASP A 495 -35.17 20.48 -9.46
N SER A 496 -36.10 21.31 -9.95
CA SER A 496 -36.91 21.05 -11.16
C SER A 496 -36.25 21.52 -12.45
N LYS A 497 -35.31 22.47 -12.37
CA LYS A 497 -34.28 22.66 -13.39
C LYS A 497 -33.19 21.62 -13.10
N PRO A 498 -32.64 20.86 -14.06
CA PRO A 498 -31.36 20.20 -13.78
C PRO A 498 -30.42 21.32 -13.33
N PHE A 499 -29.86 21.19 -12.12
CA PHE A 499 -28.88 22.10 -11.52
C PHE A 499 -28.16 22.94 -12.60
N PRO A 500 -28.08 24.27 -12.52
CA PRO A 500 -27.39 25.06 -13.54
C PRO A 500 -25.88 24.80 -13.58
N MET A 501 -25.37 23.82 -12.85
CA MET A 501 -24.14 23.15 -13.23
C MET A 501 -24.50 22.23 -14.38
N THR A 502 -24.22 22.67 -15.62
CA THR A 502 -24.04 21.69 -16.68
C THR A 502 -22.85 20.84 -16.26
N ILE A 503 -23.08 19.74 -15.54
CA ILE A 503 -22.15 18.64 -15.51
C ILE A 503 -22.10 18.25 -16.97
N ILE A 504 -21.08 18.73 -17.66
CA ILE A 504 -20.68 18.15 -18.91
C ILE A 504 -19.81 17.00 -18.43
N PRO A 505 -20.33 15.75 -18.29
CA PRO A 505 -19.49 14.59 -18.06
C PRO A 505 -18.72 14.34 -19.36
N LYS A 506 -17.79 15.24 -19.66
CA LYS A 506 -16.62 14.90 -20.43
C LYS A 506 -15.62 14.61 -19.34
N HIS A 507 -15.23 13.35 -19.20
CA HIS A 507 -13.93 13.04 -18.62
C HIS A 507 -12.88 13.75 -19.49
N LYS A 508 -12.72 15.07 -19.27
CA LYS A 508 -11.70 15.86 -19.93
C LYS A 508 -10.46 15.60 -19.11
N VAL A 509 -9.46 15.03 -19.76
CA VAL A 509 -8.13 14.95 -19.20
C VAL A 509 -7.69 16.39 -18.94
N VAL A 510 -7.42 16.70 -17.68
CA VAL A 510 -6.96 18.02 -17.25
C VAL A 510 -5.44 17.95 -17.15
N GLU A 511 -4.74 18.70 -18.00
CA GLU A 511 -3.27 18.81 -18.00
C GLU A 511 -2.89 20.22 -17.58
N TYR A 512 -2.57 20.40 -16.30
CA TYR A 512 -2.05 21.66 -15.75
C TYR A 512 -0.74 21.41 -15.02
N SER A 513 0.25 22.28 -15.24
CA SER A 513 1.60 22.12 -14.68
C SER A 513 1.64 22.16 -13.14
N GLU A 514 0.68 22.80 -12.48
CA GLU A 514 0.60 22.77 -11.00
C GLU A 514 0.25 21.37 -10.47
N LEU A 515 -0.48 20.57 -11.24
CA LEU A 515 -0.80 19.19 -10.87
C LEU A 515 0.43 18.27 -10.95
N ASP A 516 1.43 18.64 -11.75
CA ASP A 516 2.68 17.88 -11.88
C ASP A 516 3.50 17.88 -10.58
N GLU A 517 3.35 18.89 -9.73
CA GLU A 517 4.00 18.93 -8.40
C GLU A 517 3.49 17.81 -7.47
N TYR A 518 2.26 17.34 -7.72
CA TYR A 518 1.65 16.26 -6.97
C TYR A 518 1.92 14.90 -7.61
N ASN A 519 1.66 14.76 -8.90
CA ASN A 519 1.97 13.56 -9.66
C ASN A 519 1.95 13.81 -11.19
N LYS A 520 3.14 14.02 -11.76
CA LYS A 520 3.42 14.42 -13.15
C LYS A 520 2.83 13.51 -14.24
N ASN A 521 2.52 12.26 -13.91
CA ASN A 521 2.02 11.28 -14.87
C ASN A 521 0.56 10.85 -14.56
N THR A 522 -0.15 11.64 -13.77
CA THR A 522 -1.54 11.35 -13.41
C THR A 522 -2.49 11.95 -14.42
N ILE A 523 -3.37 11.10 -14.94
CA ILE A 523 -4.56 11.54 -15.65
C ILE A 523 -5.54 12.06 -14.61
N TRP A 524 -5.83 13.35 -14.69
CA TRP A 524 -6.84 14.00 -13.87
C TRP A 524 -8.15 14.03 -14.63
N ARG A 525 -9.18 13.52 -13.98
CA ARG A 525 -10.56 13.60 -14.48
C ARG A 525 -11.23 14.74 -13.75
N GLY A 526 -11.70 15.72 -14.51
CA GLY A 526 -12.43 16.86 -13.97
C GLY A 526 -13.87 16.87 -14.45
N SER A 527 -14.77 17.34 -13.58
CA SER A 527 -16.09 17.82 -13.98
C SER A 527 -16.09 19.35 -13.87
N VAL A 528 -16.68 20.02 -14.85
CA VAL A 528 -16.81 21.49 -14.85
C VAL A 528 -18.06 21.87 -14.07
N TYR A 529 -17.89 22.81 -13.15
CA TYR A 529 -18.93 23.39 -12.34
C TYR A 529 -18.95 24.88 -12.64
N LYS A 530 -20.08 25.39 -13.15
CA LYS A 530 -20.29 26.83 -13.32
C LYS A 530 -21.33 27.28 -12.31
N ASP A 531 -20.94 28.23 -11.46
CA ASP A 531 -21.90 28.96 -10.64
C ASP A 531 -22.66 29.91 -11.58
N LEU A 532 -23.99 29.80 -11.62
CA LEU A 532 -24.85 30.68 -12.42
C LEU A 532 -25.67 31.64 -11.56
N THR A 533 -25.49 31.59 -10.24
CA THR A 533 -26.35 32.26 -9.28
C THR A 533 -25.72 33.51 -8.67
N HIS A 534 -24.43 33.49 -8.32
CA HIS A 534 -23.82 34.60 -7.58
C HIS A 534 -22.51 35.11 -8.16
N THR A 535 -21.74 34.25 -8.84
CA THR A 535 -20.50 34.65 -9.50
C THR A 535 -20.45 34.05 -10.89
N ASP A 536 -20.02 34.80 -11.91
CA ASP A 536 -19.82 34.26 -13.27
C ASP A 536 -18.56 33.35 -13.35
N ARG A 537 -18.17 32.76 -12.21
CA ARG A 537 -16.97 31.94 -12.03
C ARG A 537 -17.29 30.48 -12.31
N SER A 538 -16.45 29.83 -13.10
CA SER A 538 -16.43 28.37 -13.18
C SER A 538 -15.21 27.82 -12.44
N TYR A 539 -15.34 26.57 -12.00
CA TYR A 539 -14.26 25.80 -11.41
C TYR A 539 -14.34 24.35 -11.89
N PHE A 540 -13.25 23.61 -11.70
CA PHE A 540 -13.16 22.19 -11.97
C PHE A 540 -13.00 21.46 -10.65
N MET A 541 -13.85 20.46 -10.38
CA MET A 541 -13.52 19.47 -9.36
C MET A 541 -12.75 18.35 -10.04
N VAL A 542 -11.53 18.12 -9.58
CA VAL A 542 -10.65 17.09 -10.14
C VAL A 542 -10.54 15.91 -9.20
N GLN A 543 -10.38 14.73 -9.81
CA GLN A 543 -10.04 13.48 -9.16
C GLN A 543 -8.94 12.80 -9.97
N THR A 544 -8.02 12.10 -9.31
CA THR A 544 -7.04 11.26 -10.03
C THR A 544 -7.69 9.94 -10.46
N GLU A 545 -7.18 9.31 -11.51
CA GLU A 545 -7.58 7.92 -11.84
C GLU A 545 -7.17 6.90 -10.79
N MET A 546 -6.12 7.19 -10.03
CA MET A 546 -5.49 6.25 -9.10
C MET A 546 -5.93 6.47 -7.65
N SER A 547 -6.72 7.49 -7.34
CA SER A 547 -7.06 7.87 -5.97
C SER A 547 -8.50 8.39 -5.88
N ASN A 548 -9.18 8.07 -4.78
CA ASN A 548 -10.52 8.59 -4.48
C ASN A 548 -10.47 9.97 -3.83
N TYR A 549 -9.42 10.75 -4.13
CA TYR A 549 -9.21 12.07 -3.54
C TYR A 549 -9.55 13.15 -4.55
N PHE A 550 -10.13 14.23 -4.05
CA PHE A 550 -10.70 15.33 -4.80
C PHE A 550 -10.03 16.66 -4.44
N SER A 551 -9.97 17.56 -5.41
CA SER A 551 -9.55 18.96 -5.21
C SER A 551 -10.36 19.87 -6.14
N ILE A 552 -10.28 21.18 -5.89
CA ILE A 552 -10.91 22.23 -6.69
C ILE A 552 -9.81 23.02 -7.40
N ILE A 553 -10.02 23.26 -8.70
CA ILE A 553 -9.14 24.03 -9.56
C ILE A 553 -9.96 25.16 -10.21
N ASN A 554 -9.38 26.35 -10.36
CA ASN A 554 -10.03 27.43 -11.10
C ASN A 554 -9.94 27.25 -12.64
N GLU A 555 -10.50 28.19 -13.40
CA GLU A 555 -10.45 28.15 -14.87
C GLU A 555 -9.04 28.22 -15.46
N GLU A 556 -8.10 28.86 -14.75
CA GLU A 556 -6.70 29.02 -15.16
C GLU A 556 -5.84 27.78 -14.87
N GLY A 557 -6.41 26.78 -14.21
CA GLY A 557 -5.70 25.56 -13.83
C GLY A 557 -4.98 25.62 -12.49
N LYS A 558 -5.21 26.67 -11.71
CA LYS A 558 -4.66 26.85 -10.37
C LYS A 558 -5.42 26.03 -9.33
N ILE A 559 -4.71 25.23 -8.55
CA ILE A 559 -5.30 24.46 -7.45
C ILE A 559 -5.71 25.44 -6.35
N LEU A 560 -7.00 25.44 -6.01
CA LEU A 560 -7.55 26.34 -4.98
C LEU A 560 -7.39 25.77 -3.58
N THR A 561 -7.40 24.44 -3.44
CA THR A 561 -7.25 23.79 -2.14
C THR A 561 -5.78 23.49 -1.83
N ASP A 562 -5.39 23.66 -0.56
CA ASP A 562 -4.02 23.38 -0.12
C ASP A 562 -3.72 21.89 0.09
N LYS A 563 -4.75 21.04 -0.03
CA LYS A 563 -4.73 19.59 0.14
C LYS A 563 -5.85 18.94 -0.66
N PHE A 564 -5.84 17.61 -0.69
CA PHE A 564 -6.90 16.82 -1.31
C PHE A 564 -7.83 16.20 -0.27
N TYR A 565 -9.11 16.10 -0.62
CA TYR A 565 -10.19 15.63 0.24
C TYR A 565 -10.70 14.25 -0.19
N SER A 566 -11.13 13.41 0.74
CA SER A 566 -11.76 12.12 0.41
C SER A 566 -13.13 12.30 -0.25
N THR A 567 -13.82 13.40 0.09
CA THR A 567 -15.00 13.89 -0.61
C THR A 567 -15.00 15.42 -0.57
N ILE A 568 -15.50 16.06 -1.61
CA ILE A 568 -15.76 17.49 -1.58
C ILE A 568 -17.10 17.76 -2.26
N SER A 569 -17.96 18.53 -1.63
CA SER A 569 -19.19 18.97 -2.27
C SER A 569 -18.88 20.08 -3.28
N PRO A 570 -19.73 20.26 -4.30
CA PRO A 570 -19.79 21.52 -5.02
C PRO A 570 -20.02 22.70 -4.04
N PHE A 571 -19.68 23.91 -4.47
CA PHE A 571 -20.08 25.12 -3.74
C PHE A 571 -21.61 25.21 -3.74
N ASP A 572 -22.19 25.49 -2.58
CA ASP A 572 -23.61 25.76 -2.43
C ASP A 572 -23.95 27.21 -2.79
N GLU A 573 -25.21 27.60 -2.60
CA GLU A 573 -25.69 28.96 -2.86
C GLU A 573 -25.03 30.02 -1.98
N ASN A 574 -24.39 29.63 -0.87
CA ASN A 574 -23.66 30.53 -0.01
C ASN A 574 -22.18 30.61 -0.40
N GLY A 575 -21.78 29.97 -1.50
CA GLY A 575 -20.40 29.92 -1.92
C GLY A 575 -19.51 29.05 -1.03
N ILE A 576 -20.12 28.07 -0.35
CA ILE A 576 -19.43 27.19 0.58
C ILE A 576 -19.37 25.77 0.02
N ALA A 577 -18.15 25.24 -0.08
CA ALA A 577 -17.92 23.84 -0.36
C ALA A 577 -17.53 23.12 0.94
N VAL A 578 -17.94 21.86 1.07
CA VAL A 578 -17.63 21.03 2.23
C VAL A 578 -16.65 19.95 1.81
N GLY A 579 -15.39 20.09 2.24
CA GLY A 579 -14.34 19.09 2.05
C GLY A 579 -14.24 18.17 3.27
N THR A 580 -14.17 16.86 3.05
CA THR A 580 -13.92 15.88 4.12
C THR A 580 -12.54 15.27 3.97
N THR A 581 -11.78 15.23 5.05
CA THR A 581 -10.53 14.47 5.16
C THR A 581 -10.74 13.29 6.10
N LYS A 582 -9.70 12.47 6.30
CA LYS A 582 -9.72 11.40 7.30
C LYS A 582 -10.00 11.93 8.72
N TYR A 583 -9.58 13.15 9.03
CA TYR A 583 -9.59 13.71 10.38
C TYR A 583 -10.55 14.88 10.57
N THR A 584 -10.99 15.50 9.48
CA THR A 584 -11.72 16.76 9.53
C THR A 584 -12.85 16.83 8.52
N ARG A 585 -13.85 17.66 8.84
CA ARG A 585 -14.80 18.22 7.89
C ARG A 585 -14.55 19.73 7.83
N GLU A 586 -14.27 20.24 6.65
CA GLU A 586 -13.84 21.62 6.42
C GLU A 586 -14.82 22.35 5.51
N PHE A 587 -15.08 23.61 5.84
CA PHE A 587 -15.92 24.52 5.07
C PHE A 587 -15.00 25.49 4.31
N LEU A 588 -15.19 25.58 3.00
CA LEU A 588 -14.29 26.24 2.07
C LEU A 588 -15.02 27.38 1.35
N ASP A 589 -14.37 28.54 1.25
CA ASP A 589 -14.83 29.64 0.38
C ASP A 589 -14.49 29.39 -1.10
N TYR A 590 -15.01 30.23 -2.00
CA TYR A 590 -14.69 30.17 -3.45
C TYR A 590 -13.20 30.27 -3.80
N ASN A 591 -12.34 30.71 -2.87
CA ASN A 591 -10.90 30.78 -3.07
C ASN A 591 -10.17 29.55 -2.50
N GLY A 592 -10.91 28.56 -1.99
CA GLY A 592 -10.39 27.34 -1.37
C GLY A 592 -9.83 27.54 0.04
N ARG A 593 -10.13 28.67 0.70
CA ARG A 593 -9.70 28.95 2.08
C ARG A 593 -10.63 28.26 3.06
N VAL A 594 -10.05 27.64 4.09
CA VAL A 594 -10.82 27.02 5.18
C VAL A 594 -11.43 28.12 6.05
N VAL A 595 -12.74 28.26 5.97
CA VAL A 595 -13.58 29.16 6.78
C VAL A 595 -13.81 28.56 8.16
N TRP A 596 -14.05 27.24 8.23
CA TRP A 596 -14.21 26.51 9.48
C TRP A 596 -13.75 25.06 9.37
N MET A 597 -13.31 24.47 10.48
CA MET A 597 -12.83 23.10 10.57
C MET A 597 -13.46 22.36 11.76
N GLU A 598 -14.12 21.25 11.47
CA GLU A 598 -14.67 20.34 12.45
C GLU A 598 -13.79 19.08 12.54
N PHE A 599 -13.54 18.59 13.75
CA PHE A 599 -12.75 17.38 13.97
C PHE A 599 -13.64 16.13 14.02
N ASN A 600 -13.24 15.09 13.28
CA ASN A 600 -13.79 13.75 13.37
C ASN A 600 -13.15 13.09 14.62
N GLU A 601 -13.95 12.79 15.64
CA GLU A 601 -13.51 12.18 16.92
C GLU A 601 -13.72 10.66 16.97
#